data_AF-A0A2J4G764-F1
#
_entry.id   AF-A0A2J4G764-F1
#
_cell.length_a   1.000
_cell.length_b   1.000
_cell.length_c   1.000
_cell.angle_alpha   90.00
_cell.angle_beta   90.00
_cell.angle_gamma   90.00
#
_symmetry.space_group_name_H-M   'P 1'
#
loop_
_entity.id
_entity.type
_entity.pdbx_description
1 polymer ?
#
loop_
_entity_poly.entity_id
_entity_poly.type
_entity_poly.pdbx_seq_one_letter_code
_entity_poly.pdbx_strand_id
1 'polypeptide(L)'
;MVKKAVFSVTGCTKAELEAALKRALGFSNVVPIETVNGVVSVQLKVRSVVKSSNCWELKLSLTHQGGWLWGETFEVCAEEDGSALQVAFSRKKGVGRISADVFGFWILEIIKSENPNVEASITHRF
;
A
#
# COMPACT_ATOMS: atom_id res chain seq x y z
N MET A 1 10.63 -1.55 -11.88
CA MET A 1 9.87 -1.13 -10.68
C MET A 1 9.22 -2.35 -10.05
N VAL A 2 9.42 -2.58 -8.76
CA VAL A 2 8.93 -3.77 -8.02
C VAL A 2 7.41 -3.88 -8.17
N LYS A 3 6.95 -5.01 -8.71
CA LYS A 3 5.52 -5.28 -8.95
C LYS A 3 4.88 -5.97 -7.75
N LYS A 4 5.66 -6.73 -6.98
CA LYS A 4 5.21 -7.39 -5.76
C LYS A 4 6.25 -7.29 -4.66
N ALA A 5 5.80 -7.00 -3.45
CA ALA A 5 6.62 -7.00 -2.25
C ALA A 5 5.91 -7.81 -1.17
N VAL A 6 6.65 -8.61 -0.43
CA VAL A 6 6.14 -9.38 0.71
C VAL A 6 6.81 -8.88 1.97
N PHE A 7 6.00 -8.63 2.99
CA PHE A 7 6.42 -8.15 4.29
C PHE A 7 6.05 -9.17 5.35
N SER A 8 6.98 -9.43 6.27
CA SER A 8 6.69 -10.07 7.54
C SER A 8 6.28 -8.98 8.53
N VAL A 9 5.06 -9.08 9.06
CA VAL A 9 4.45 -8.10 9.96
C VAL A 9 4.14 -8.76 11.29
N THR A 10 4.69 -8.26 12.39
CA THR A 10 4.45 -8.75 13.75
C THR A 10 3.66 -7.72 14.56
N GLY A 11 3.11 -8.13 15.71
CA GLY A 11 2.37 -7.24 16.61
C GLY A 11 1.02 -6.75 16.08
N CYS A 12 0.47 -7.46 15.08
CA CYS A 12 -0.83 -7.18 14.46
C CYS A 12 -1.49 -8.52 14.07
N THR A 13 -2.80 -8.62 14.30
CA THR A 13 -3.64 -9.72 13.81
C THR A 13 -4.23 -9.39 12.44
N LYS A 14 -4.65 -10.42 11.69
CA LYS A 14 -5.27 -10.22 10.37
C LYS A 14 -6.51 -9.33 10.45
N ALA A 15 -7.27 -9.40 11.55
CA ALA A 15 -8.44 -8.58 11.80
C ALA A 15 -8.09 -7.09 12.01
N GLU A 16 -7.00 -6.81 12.75
CA GLU A 16 -6.51 -5.45 12.95
C GLU A 16 -5.96 -4.85 11.65
N LEU A 17 -5.22 -5.64 10.86
CA LEU A 17 -4.79 -5.26 9.52
C LEU A 17 -6.00 -4.93 8.64
N GLU A 18 -7.04 -5.76 8.65
CA GLU A 18 -8.28 -5.51 7.90
C GLU A 18 -8.96 -4.21 8.34
N ALA A 19 -9.06 -3.96 9.64
CA ALA A 19 -9.68 -2.75 10.17
C ALA A 19 -8.89 -1.50 9.75
N ALA A 20 -7.56 -1.54 9.83
CA ALA A 20 -6.71 -0.45 9.43
C ALA A 20 -6.74 -0.20 7.91
N LEU A 21 -6.74 -1.26 7.08
CA LEU A 21 -6.92 -1.11 5.63
C LEU A 21 -8.26 -0.45 5.27
N LYS A 22 -9.35 -0.76 5.99
CA LYS A 22 -10.63 -0.07 5.79
C LYS A 22 -10.55 1.41 6.16
N ARG A 23 -9.84 1.76 7.25
CA ARG A 23 -9.59 3.15 7.67
C ARG A 23 -8.68 3.92 6.73
N ALA A 24 -7.81 3.23 6.00
CA ALA A 24 -6.97 3.85 4.96
C ALA A 24 -7.80 4.44 3.80
N LEU A 25 -9.10 4.13 3.69
CA LEU A 25 -9.99 4.77 2.72
C LEU A 25 -10.01 6.29 2.92
N GLY A 26 -9.72 7.04 1.86
CA GLY A 26 -9.66 8.50 1.92
C GLY A 26 -8.33 9.06 2.40
N PHE A 27 -7.41 8.21 2.90
CA PHE A 27 -6.04 8.60 3.21
C PHE A 27 -5.41 9.34 2.03
N SER A 28 -4.73 10.42 2.33
CA SER A 28 -4.08 11.29 1.34
C SER A 28 -2.73 11.75 1.85
N ASN A 29 -1.71 11.66 1.00
CA ASN A 29 -0.39 12.19 1.30
C ASN A 29 0.27 12.77 0.04
N VAL A 30 1.16 13.75 0.21
CA VAL A 30 1.97 14.29 -0.88
C VAL A 30 3.27 13.52 -0.95
N VAL A 31 3.55 12.94 -2.12
CA VAL A 31 4.73 12.10 -2.33
C VAL A 31 5.48 12.54 -3.59
N PRO A 32 6.82 12.57 -3.56
CA PRO A 32 7.61 12.76 -4.76
C PRO A 32 7.59 11.48 -5.61
N ILE A 33 7.42 11.63 -6.92
CA ILE A 33 7.49 10.52 -7.87
C ILE A 33 8.36 10.89 -9.06
N GLU A 34 8.98 9.89 -9.67
CA GLU A 34 9.86 10.06 -10.83
C GLU A 34 9.08 9.98 -12.15
N THR A 35 9.28 11.00 -13.00
CA THR A 35 8.69 11.11 -14.34
C THR A 35 9.79 11.26 -15.38
N VAL A 36 9.43 11.18 -16.66
CA VAL A 36 10.37 11.43 -17.77
C VAL A 36 10.95 12.85 -17.76
N ASN A 37 10.26 13.78 -17.08
CA ASN A 37 10.66 15.18 -16.96
C ASN A 37 11.30 15.50 -15.59
N GLY A 38 11.66 14.48 -14.81
CA GLY A 38 12.21 14.62 -13.47
C GLY A 38 11.22 14.30 -12.35
N VAL A 39 11.55 14.71 -11.12
CA VAL A 39 10.76 14.43 -9.92
C VAL A 39 9.61 15.43 -9.78
N VAL A 40 8.40 14.93 -9.60
CA VAL A 40 7.17 15.73 -9.43
C VAL A 40 6.49 15.33 -8.14
N SER A 41 6.01 16.30 -7.36
CA SER A 41 5.21 16.07 -6.16
C SER A 41 3.76 15.83 -6.53
N VAL A 42 3.21 14.66 -6.16
CA VAL A 42 1.80 14.33 -6.41
C VAL A 42 1.07 14.07 -5.10
N GLN A 43 -0.21 14.43 -5.07
CA GLN A 43 -1.11 13.96 -4.03
C GLN A 43 -1.56 12.55 -4.38
N LEU A 44 -1.18 11.60 -3.54
CA LEU A 44 -1.72 10.26 -3.51
C LEU A 44 -3.00 10.26 -2.68
N LYS A 45 -4.04 9.58 -3.16
CA LYS A 45 -5.26 9.34 -2.38
C LYS A 45 -5.78 7.92 -2.57
N VAL A 46 -6.08 7.23 -1.47
CA VAL A 46 -6.78 5.94 -1.49
C VAL A 46 -8.27 6.21 -1.75
N ARG A 47 -8.76 5.74 -2.90
CA ARG A 47 -10.12 6.01 -3.38
C ARG A 47 -11.10 4.87 -3.09
N SER A 48 -10.59 3.66 -3.01
CA SER A 48 -11.42 2.46 -2.82
C SER A 48 -10.60 1.39 -2.14
N VAL A 49 -11.23 0.67 -1.21
CA VAL A 49 -10.70 -0.51 -0.55
C VAL A 49 -11.81 -1.56 -0.60
N VAL A 50 -11.62 -2.61 -1.39
CA VAL A 50 -12.62 -3.68 -1.59
C VAL A 50 -12.03 -5.00 -1.16
N LYS A 51 -12.67 -5.68 -0.21
CA LYS A 51 -12.25 -7.02 0.20
C LYS A 51 -12.78 -8.06 -0.79
N SER A 52 -11.91 -8.96 -1.22
CA SER A 52 -12.23 -10.13 -2.03
C SER A 52 -11.54 -11.35 -1.42
N SER A 53 -12.30 -12.19 -0.73
CA SER A 53 -11.77 -13.35 0.01
C SER A 53 -10.71 -12.95 1.04
N ASN A 54 -9.46 -13.39 0.87
CA ASN A 54 -8.32 -13.12 1.76
C ASN A 54 -7.47 -11.91 1.33
N CYS A 55 -7.89 -11.21 0.30
CA CYS A 55 -7.15 -10.08 -0.26
C CYS A 55 -8.03 -8.82 -0.30
N TRP A 56 -7.37 -7.67 -0.38
CA TRP A 56 -7.96 -6.35 -0.50
C TRP A 56 -7.45 -5.68 -1.77
N GLU A 57 -8.36 -5.21 -2.61
CA GLU A 57 -8.05 -4.35 -3.75
C GLU A 57 -8.10 -2.89 -3.31
N LEU A 58 -6.97 -2.19 -3.43
CA LEU A 58 -6.81 -0.78 -3.12
C LEU A 58 -6.62 0.00 -4.42
N LYS A 59 -7.52 0.95 -4.70
CA LYS A 59 -7.39 1.87 -5.83
C LYS A 59 -6.86 3.21 -5.36
N LEU A 60 -5.80 3.66 -6.01
CA LEU A 60 -5.11 4.92 -5.72
C LEU A 60 -5.32 5.89 -6.88
N SER A 61 -5.49 7.16 -6.57
CA SER A 61 -5.36 8.26 -7.53
C SER A 61 -4.13 9.10 -7.21
N LEU A 62 -3.38 9.48 -8.24
CA LEU A 62 -2.28 10.43 -8.18
C LEU A 62 -2.70 11.69 -8.93
N THR A 63 -2.70 12.82 -8.23
CA THR A 63 -3.11 14.13 -8.76
C THR A 63 -1.97 15.13 -8.58
N HIS A 64 -1.77 16.00 -9.57
CA HIS A 64 -0.86 17.15 -9.48
C HIS A 64 -1.65 18.45 -9.51
N GLN A 65 -1.02 19.59 -9.19
CA GLN A 65 -1.67 20.90 -9.04
C GLN A 65 -2.51 21.35 -10.26
N GLY A 66 -2.33 20.73 -11.43
CA GLY A 66 -3.09 21.00 -12.66
C GLY A 66 -4.12 19.92 -13.08
N GLY A 67 -4.34 18.87 -12.28
CA GLY A 67 -5.34 17.84 -12.58
C GLY A 67 -4.96 16.42 -12.19
N TRP A 68 -5.81 15.48 -12.60
CA TRP A 68 -5.55 14.05 -12.42
C TRP A 68 -4.44 13.59 -13.36
N LEU A 69 -3.48 12.86 -12.81
CA LEU A 69 -2.39 12.28 -13.58
C LEU A 69 -2.62 10.80 -13.83
N TRP A 70 -2.75 10.01 -12.76
CA TRP A 70 -2.70 8.56 -12.86
C TRP A 70 -3.55 7.83 -11.81
N GLY A 71 -3.83 6.56 -12.10
CA GLY A 71 -4.42 5.62 -11.16
C GLY A 71 -3.56 4.37 -11.05
N GLU A 72 -3.44 3.85 -9.84
CA GLU A 72 -2.80 2.56 -9.56
C GLU A 72 -3.79 1.68 -8.82
N THR A 73 -3.72 0.37 -9.05
CA THR A 73 -4.50 -0.63 -8.31
C THR A 73 -3.54 -1.64 -7.73
N PHE A 74 -3.60 -1.80 -6.42
CA PHE A 74 -2.82 -2.78 -5.67
C PHE A 74 -3.75 -3.82 -5.06
N GLU A 75 -3.29 -5.06 -5.03
CA GLU A 75 -3.87 -6.14 -4.24
C GLU A 75 -2.98 -6.37 -3.03
N VAL A 76 -3.59 -6.43 -1.86
CA VAL A 76 -2.95 -6.72 -0.59
C VAL A 76 -3.50 -8.04 -0.11
N CYS A 77 -2.68 -9.06 0.06
CA CYS A 77 -3.11 -10.35 0.62
C CYS A 77 -2.39 -10.58 1.94
N ALA A 78 -3.09 -11.12 2.93
CA ALA A 78 -2.51 -11.42 4.24
C ALA A 78 -2.78 -12.86 4.64
N GLU A 79 -1.71 -13.54 5.03
CA GLU A 79 -1.70 -14.93 5.49
C GLU A 79 -1.00 -14.99 6.86
N GLU A 80 -1.49 -15.85 7.73
CA GLU A 80 -0.89 -16.07 9.05
C GLU A 80 0.26 -17.08 8.91
N ASP A 81 1.39 -16.74 9.51
CA ASP A 81 2.63 -17.52 9.50
C ASP A 81 3.19 -17.55 10.93
N GLY A 82 2.66 -18.48 11.72
CA GLY A 82 3.00 -18.59 13.15
C GLY A 82 2.55 -17.36 13.95
N SER A 83 3.51 -16.62 14.51
CA SER A 83 3.28 -15.38 15.26
C SER A 83 3.33 -14.12 14.39
N ALA A 84 3.58 -14.26 13.10
CA ALA A 84 3.67 -13.16 12.14
C ALA A 84 2.56 -13.25 11.09
N LEU A 85 2.28 -12.12 10.44
CA LEU A 85 1.48 -12.04 9.22
C LEU A 85 2.41 -11.83 8.02
N GLN A 86 2.28 -12.68 7.02
CA GLN A 86 2.87 -12.42 5.71
C GLN A 86 1.89 -11.56 4.90
N VAL A 87 2.30 -10.33 4.61
CA VAL A 87 1.48 -9.36 3.86
C VAL A 87 2.13 -9.12 2.51
N ALA A 88 1.46 -9.55 1.45
CA ALA A 88 1.89 -9.38 0.08
C ALA A 88 1.17 -8.19 -0.57
N PHE A 89 1.94 -7.19 -1.01
CA PHE A 89 1.47 -6.07 -1.81
C PHE A 89 1.82 -6.34 -3.27
N SER A 90 0.83 -6.36 -4.16
CA SER A 90 1.00 -6.66 -5.58
C SER A 90 0.31 -5.62 -6.45
N ARG A 91 1.02 -4.99 -7.37
CA ARG A 91 0.41 -4.07 -8.34
C ARG A 91 -0.35 -4.86 -9.41
N LYS A 92 -1.64 -4.60 -9.55
CA LYS A 92 -2.52 -5.24 -10.56
C LYS A 92 -2.63 -4.42 -11.84
N LYS A 93 -2.85 -3.12 -11.71
CA LYS A 93 -3.09 -2.20 -12.83
C LYS A 93 -2.52 -0.82 -12.53
N GLY A 94 -2.26 -0.06 -13.59
CA GLY A 94 -1.79 1.31 -13.51
C GLY A 94 -0.52 1.54 -14.34
N VAL A 95 -0.03 2.77 -14.28
CA VAL A 95 1.13 3.21 -15.08
C VAL A 95 2.47 2.75 -14.52
N GLY A 96 2.46 2.18 -13.31
CA GLY A 96 3.64 1.72 -12.61
C GLY A 96 4.57 2.85 -12.21
N ARG A 97 4.02 3.89 -11.57
CA ARG A 97 4.80 4.99 -10.97
C ARG A 97 5.12 4.76 -9.50
N ILE A 98 4.37 3.87 -8.85
CA ILE A 98 4.59 3.47 -7.46
C ILE A 98 4.99 2.00 -7.45
N SER A 99 6.07 1.69 -6.75
CA SER A 99 6.53 0.33 -6.53
C SER A 99 5.78 -0.30 -5.36
N ALA A 100 5.58 -1.62 -5.42
CA ALA A 100 4.79 -2.32 -4.42
C ALA A 100 5.43 -2.32 -3.03
N ASP A 101 6.76 -2.25 -2.95
CA ASP A 101 7.49 -2.10 -1.69
C ASP A 101 7.27 -0.72 -1.07
N VAL A 102 7.41 0.36 -1.84
CA VAL A 102 7.15 1.73 -1.37
C VAL A 102 5.71 1.88 -0.91
N PHE A 103 4.76 1.38 -1.70
CA PHE A 103 3.34 1.40 -1.32
C PHE A 103 3.09 0.57 -0.04
N GLY A 104 3.66 -0.62 0.04
CA GLY A 104 3.55 -1.48 1.21
C GLY A 104 4.06 -0.81 2.48
N PHE A 105 5.25 -0.18 2.42
CA PHE A 105 5.78 0.59 3.55
C PHE A 105 4.84 1.72 3.98
N TRP A 106 4.28 2.49 3.05
CA TRP A 106 3.34 3.56 3.43
C TRP A 106 2.10 3.03 4.14
N ILE A 107 1.51 1.95 3.63
CA ILE A 107 0.34 1.34 4.28
C ILE A 107 0.70 0.82 5.66
N LEU A 108 1.84 0.16 5.82
CA LEU A 108 2.29 -0.39 7.10
C LEU A 108 2.65 0.72 8.10
N GLU A 109 3.22 1.84 7.66
CA GLU A 109 3.46 3.01 8.52
C GLU A 109 2.15 3.67 9.00
N ILE A 110 1.13 3.73 8.14
CA ILE A 110 -0.22 4.17 8.57
C ILE A 110 -0.75 3.24 9.65
N ILE A 111 -0.71 1.93 9.41
CA ILE A 111 -1.16 0.92 10.38
C ILE A 111 -0.38 1.05 11.70
N LYS A 112 0.95 1.24 11.63
CA LYS A 112 1.82 1.39 12.78
C LYS A 112 1.51 2.65 13.61
N SER A 113 1.12 3.74 12.96
CA SER A 113 0.68 4.96 13.67
C SER A 113 -0.60 4.75 14.48
N GLU A 114 -1.44 3.79 14.09
CA GLU A 114 -2.66 3.40 14.80
C GLU A 114 -2.43 2.27 15.81
N ASN A 115 -1.47 1.38 15.52
CA ASN A 115 -1.06 0.25 16.34
C ASN A 115 0.46 0.26 16.52
N PRO A 116 0.98 0.89 17.60
CA PRO A 116 2.42 1.10 17.79
C PRO A 116 3.27 -0.17 17.84
N ASN A 117 2.65 -1.32 18.16
CA ASN A 117 3.31 -2.61 18.25
C ASN A 117 3.58 -3.26 16.88
N VAL A 118 3.07 -2.67 15.79
CA VAL A 118 3.31 -3.20 14.45
C VAL A 118 4.76 -2.98 14.05
N GLU A 119 5.46 -4.08 13.78
CA GLU A 119 6.77 -4.07 13.15
C GLU A 119 6.67 -4.77 11.80
N ALA A 120 7.28 -4.17 10.78
CA ALA A 120 7.28 -4.70 9.44
C ALA A 120 8.71 -4.79 8.89
N SER A 121 9.04 -5.93 8.30
CA SER A 121 10.30 -6.13 7.58
C SER A 121 10.00 -6.71 6.20
N ILE A 122 10.74 -6.27 5.19
CA ILE A 122 10.56 -6.77 3.83
C ILE A 122 11.30 -8.10 3.67
N THR A 123 10.58 -9.15 3.31
CA THR A 123 11.14 -10.49 3.13
C THR A 123 11.51 -10.76 1.66
N HIS A 124 10.70 -10.31 0.71
CA HIS A 124 10.94 -10.54 -0.72
C HIS A 124 10.49 -9.37 -1.61
N ARG A 125 11.19 -9.18 -2.74
CA ARG A 125 10.85 -8.21 -3.81
C ARG A 125 10.86 -8.90 -5.17
N PHE A 126 9.80 -8.72 -5.95
CA PHE A 126 9.62 -9.29 -7.30
C PHE A 126 9.17 -8.21 -8.31
#